data_AF-A0A0Q9P5X1-F1
#
_entry.id   AF-A0A0Q9P5X1-F1
#
_cell.length_a   1.000
_cell.length_b   1.000
_cell.length_c   1.000
_cell.angle_alpha   90.00
_cell.angle_beta   90.00
_cell.angle_gamma   90.00
#
_symmetry.space_group_name_H-M   'P 1'
#
loop_
_entity.id
_entity.type
_entity.pdbx_description
1 polymer ?
#
loop_
_entity_poly.entity_id
_entity_poly.type
_entity_poly.pdbx_seq_one_letter_code
_entity_poly.pdbx_strand_id
1 'polypeptide(L)'
;MSGFATFGNELYTGKRSYDFVGAKKIWFIIAAVGVALSIIIPAAKGGFNLGIEFRGGSEFTVSNVKTTDAAIGEKAVTDVVSGSVPRVANVAGNTMRIQTDKLTDDETLRIKQGLTSAYGVTDNEVTSTFVGPTWGADVTKQALIGLVVFVLLAALLMALYFRTWKMSLSALAGMAVTMFITAGVYALSDFEVTPSAIIGFLTVLSYSLYDTVVVFDKIRENTNGIDASTRRTFGEEVNLAVNQTLVRSINTMMVAILPVGAILFIGAGLLGAGTLRDLSLALFVGILIGTAATIFVAAPMYAWLRQGEPDLVKQARRVEQRRAGAAERAVPASPAKA
;
A
#
# COMPACT_ATOMS: atom_id res chain seq x y z
N MET A 1 14.59 -29.96 13.28
CA MET A 1 14.16 -29.16 12.11
C MET A 1 13.62 -27.84 12.64
N SER A 2 14.00 -26.69 12.06
CA SER A 2 13.60 -25.38 12.57
C SER A 2 12.07 -25.24 12.57
N GLY A 3 11.51 -24.62 13.62
CA GLY A 3 10.05 -24.49 13.78
C GLY A 3 9.37 -23.82 12.57
N PHE A 4 10.09 -22.95 11.85
CA PHE A 4 9.59 -22.27 10.66
C PHE A 4 9.43 -23.19 9.44
N ALA A 5 10.35 -24.14 9.24
CA ALA A 5 10.23 -25.12 8.16
C ALA A 5 9.07 -26.09 8.40
N THR A 6 8.87 -26.50 9.67
CA THR A 6 7.70 -27.31 10.07
C THR A 6 6.41 -26.54 9.86
N PHE A 7 6.33 -25.28 10.31
CA PHE A 7 5.17 -24.42 10.15
C PHE A 7 4.77 -24.21 8.68
N GLY A 8 5.74 -23.91 7.80
CA GLY A 8 5.47 -23.75 6.37
C GLY A 8 5.00 -25.04 5.70
N ASN A 9 5.58 -26.19 6.06
CA ASN A 9 5.13 -27.47 5.53
C ASN A 9 3.71 -27.85 6.02
N GLU A 10 3.38 -27.54 7.28
CA GLU A 10 2.04 -27.76 7.82
C GLU A 10 0.98 -26.90 7.13
N LEU A 11 1.29 -25.64 6.83
CA LEU A 11 0.44 -24.77 6.02
C LEU A 11 0.31 -25.29 4.57
N TYR A 12 1.43 -25.72 3.98
CA TYR A 12 1.44 -26.21 2.59
C TYR A 12 0.62 -27.50 2.41
N THR A 13 0.76 -28.43 3.35
CA THR A 13 0.01 -29.70 3.36
C THR A 13 -1.44 -29.54 3.83
N GLY A 14 -1.80 -28.37 4.37
CA GLY A 14 -3.10 -28.10 4.98
C GLY A 14 -3.32 -28.81 6.31
N LYS A 15 -2.27 -29.31 6.96
CA LYS A 15 -2.31 -29.81 8.36
C LYS A 15 -2.64 -28.68 9.34
N ARG A 16 -2.15 -27.48 9.05
CA ARG A 16 -2.50 -26.23 9.72
C ARG A 16 -3.15 -25.31 8.68
N SER A 17 -4.29 -24.73 9.00
CA SER A 17 -5.05 -23.89 8.06
C SER A 17 -5.75 -22.77 8.81
N TYR A 18 -5.50 -21.54 8.41
CA TYR A 18 -6.21 -20.35 8.89
C TYR A 18 -7.38 -20.03 7.96
N ASP A 19 -8.54 -19.71 8.51
CA ASP A 19 -9.76 -19.47 7.73
C ASP A 19 -9.90 -18.00 7.31
N PHE A 20 -9.27 -17.66 6.19
CA PHE A 20 -9.37 -16.34 5.55
C PHE A 20 -10.69 -16.16 4.80
N VAL A 21 -11.16 -17.21 4.11
CA VAL A 21 -12.35 -17.17 3.25
C VAL A 21 -13.66 -17.19 4.06
N GLY A 22 -13.71 -17.90 5.19
CA GLY A 22 -14.86 -17.91 6.09
C GLY A 22 -15.01 -16.58 6.84
N ALA A 23 -13.90 -15.95 7.23
CA ALA A 23 -13.87 -14.64 7.88
C ALA A 23 -14.06 -13.45 6.92
N LYS A 24 -14.38 -13.68 5.63
CA LYS A 24 -14.47 -12.65 4.58
C LYS A 24 -15.27 -11.40 4.95
N LYS A 25 -16.36 -11.54 5.72
CA LYS A 25 -17.21 -10.40 6.13
C LYS A 25 -16.41 -9.40 6.98
N ILE A 26 -15.61 -9.90 7.91
CA ILE A 26 -14.79 -9.07 8.80
C ILE A 26 -13.75 -8.32 7.96
N TRP A 27 -13.06 -9.04 7.07
CA TRP A 27 -12.02 -8.45 6.22
C TRP A 27 -12.58 -7.41 5.24
N PHE A 28 -13.74 -7.66 4.65
CA PHE A 28 -14.39 -6.68 3.78
C PHE A 28 -14.84 -5.44 4.54
N ILE A 29 -15.34 -5.59 5.78
CA ILE A 29 -15.69 -4.44 6.62
C ILE A 29 -14.42 -3.64 6.96
N ILE A 30 -13.34 -4.30 7.39
CA ILE A 30 -12.06 -3.62 7.70
C ILE A 30 -11.54 -2.88 6.47
N ALA A 31 -11.53 -3.52 5.30
CA ALA A 31 -11.08 -2.89 4.06
C ALA A 31 -11.98 -1.73 3.65
N ALA A 32 -13.31 -1.88 3.72
CA ALA A 32 -14.26 -0.83 3.39
C ALA A 32 -14.12 0.39 4.33
N VAL A 33 -13.97 0.15 5.64
CA VAL A 33 -13.72 1.21 6.62
C VAL A 33 -12.38 1.89 6.34
N GLY A 34 -11.33 1.11 6.09
CA GLY A 34 -10.01 1.65 5.74
C GLY A 34 -10.07 2.55 4.50
N VAL A 35 -10.68 2.08 3.42
CA VAL A 35 -10.87 2.87 2.18
C VAL A 35 -11.73 4.11 2.43
N ALA A 36 -12.81 4.00 3.21
CA ALA A 36 -13.65 5.14 3.54
C ALA A 36 -12.87 6.21 4.32
N LEU A 37 -12.10 5.80 5.33
CA LEU A 37 -11.24 6.71 6.09
C LEU A 37 -10.18 7.36 5.20
N SER A 38 -9.57 6.62 4.29
CA SER A 38 -8.60 7.15 3.32
C SER A 38 -9.17 8.24 2.41
N ILE A 39 -10.48 8.26 2.19
CA ILE A 39 -11.15 9.29 1.37
C ILE A 39 -11.64 10.45 2.24
N ILE A 40 -12.22 10.15 3.41
CA ILE A 40 -12.82 11.15 4.31
C ILE A 40 -11.75 12.03 4.96
N ILE A 41 -10.64 11.46 5.42
CA ILE A 41 -9.58 12.20 6.11
C ILE A 41 -9.01 13.34 5.24
N PRO A 42 -8.54 13.11 4.00
CA PRO A 42 -8.05 14.21 3.17
C PRO A 42 -9.17 15.20 2.82
N ALA A 43 -10.41 14.75 2.59
CA ALA A 43 -11.53 15.65 2.35
C ALA A 43 -11.79 16.60 3.53
N ALA A 44 -11.63 16.11 4.77
CA ALA A 44 -11.81 16.89 5.99
C ALA A 44 -10.61 17.79 6.34
N LYS A 45 -9.37 17.36 6.05
CA LYS A 45 -8.13 18.13 6.30
C LYS A 45 -7.84 19.22 5.25
N GLY A 46 -8.67 19.34 4.21
CA GLY A 46 -8.47 20.31 3.13
C GLY A 46 -7.53 19.82 2.01
N GLY A 47 -7.37 18.50 1.87
CA GLY A 47 -6.62 17.84 0.80
C GLY A 47 -5.35 17.13 1.28
N PHE A 48 -4.55 16.67 0.31
CA PHE A 48 -3.22 16.10 0.54
C PHE A 48 -2.19 17.21 0.72
N ASN A 49 -1.14 16.95 1.50
CA ASN A 49 0.02 17.82 1.52
C ASN A 49 0.83 17.61 0.23
N LEU A 50 0.55 18.38 -0.82
CA LEU A 50 1.26 18.26 -2.09
C LEU A 50 2.60 19.00 -2.02
N GLY A 51 3.65 18.35 -2.49
CA GLY A 51 4.97 18.96 -2.64
C GLY A 51 4.98 20.11 -3.64
N ILE A 52 6.05 20.90 -3.61
CA ILE A 52 6.20 22.08 -4.47
C ILE A 52 6.20 21.71 -5.96
N GLU A 53 6.55 20.48 -6.30
CA GLU A 53 6.53 19.98 -7.67
C GLU A 53 5.13 19.88 -8.26
N PHE A 54 4.06 19.88 -7.44
CA PHE A 54 2.68 19.92 -7.93
C PHE A 54 2.04 21.30 -7.82
N ARG A 55 2.47 22.11 -6.85
CA ARG A 55 1.92 23.46 -6.61
C ARG A 55 2.61 24.54 -7.45
N GLY A 56 3.90 24.38 -7.72
CA GLY A 56 4.76 25.46 -8.20
C GLY A 56 5.09 26.47 -7.09
N GLY A 57 6.22 27.17 -7.22
CA GLY A 57 6.68 28.15 -6.23
C GLY A 57 8.18 28.05 -5.95
N SER A 58 8.61 28.70 -4.86
CA SER A 58 10.00 28.65 -4.38
C SER A 58 10.12 27.83 -3.10
N GLU A 59 11.16 27.01 -3.01
CA GLU A 59 11.49 26.18 -1.86
C GLU A 59 12.91 26.48 -1.37
N PHE A 60 13.06 26.64 -0.06
CA PHE A 60 14.34 26.75 0.61
C PHE A 60 14.55 25.55 1.52
N THR A 61 15.69 24.89 1.40
CA THR A 61 16.16 23.86 2.32
C THR A 61 17.29 24.44 3.16
N VAL A 62 17.08 24.53 4.47
CA VAL A 62 18.05 25.02 5.46
C VAL A 62 18.53 23.83 6.27
N SER A 63 19.79 23.45 6.10
CA SER A 63 20.42 22.31 6.79
C SER A 63 21.16 22.75 8.06
N ASN A 64 21.39 21.82 8.97
CA ASN A 64 22.13 22.02 10.22
C ASN A 64 21.57 23.14 11.13
N VAL A 65 20.25 23.33 11.14
CA VAL A 65 19.61 24.30 12.02
C VAL A 65 19.78 23.90 13.48
N LYS A 66 20.01 24.89 14.36
CA LYS A 66 20.08 24.66 15.82
C LYS A 66 18.71 24.51 16.46
N THR A 67 17.69 25.03 15.79
CA THR A 67 16.30 25.04 16.25
C THR A 67 15.41 24.69 15.06
N THR A 68 14.38 23.87 15.33
CA THR A 68 13.40 23.40 14.35
C THR A 68 12.08 24.17 14.44
N ASP A 69 12.12 25.36 15.06
CA ASP A 69 10.97 26.23 15.19
C ASP A 69 10.55 26.78 13.82
N ALA A 70 9.36 26.38 13.38
CA ALA A 70 8.78 26.79 12.11
C ALA A 70 8.57 28.30 12.00
N ALA A 71 8.29 28.97 13.13
CA ALA A 71 7.98 30.41 13.16
C ALA A 71 9.16 31.27 12.65
N ILE A 72 10.40 30.78 12.80
CA ILE A 72 11.60 31.46 12.30
C ILE A 72 11.60 31.50 10.78
N GLY A 73 11.30 30.37 10.14
CA GLY A 73 11.20 30.26 8.69
C GLY A 73 10.01 31.05 8.14
N GLU A 74 8.87 30.99 8.82
CA GLU A 74 7.67 31.74 8.43
C GLU A 74 7.95 33.24 8.45
N LYS A 75 8.54 33.74 9.54
CA LYS A 75 8.89 35.14 9.72
C LYS A 75 9.89 35.62 8.67
N ALA A 76 10.94 34.85 8.40
CA ALA A 76 11.97 35.20 7.41
C ALA A 76 11.38 35.41 6.00
N VAL A 77 10.32 34.69 5.65
CA VAL A 77 9.60 34.88 4.39
C VAL A 77 8.67 36.10 4.48
N THR A 78 7.86 36.22 5.54
CA THR A 78 6.87 37.31 5.66
C THR A 78 7.50 38.70 5.81
N ASP A 79 8.72 38.78 6.35
CA ASP A 79 9.50 40.03 6.45
C ASP A 79 9.90 40.57 5.06
N VAL A 80 10.01 39.69 4.05
CA VAL A 80 10.33 40.08 2.67
C VAL A 80 9.08 40.19 1.81
N VAL A 81 8.17 39.21 1.90
CA VAL A 81 6.93 39.16 1.12
C VAL A 81 5.74 39.18 2.07
N SER A 82 5.25 40.39 2.34
CA SER A 82 4.11 40.60 3.22
C SER A 82 2.84 39.94 2.66
N GLY A 83 2.19 39.09 3.46
CA GLY A 83 0.99 38.35 3.05
C GLY A 83 1.26 36.98 2.40
N SER A 84 2.52 36.58 2.24
CA SER A 84 2.88 35.19 1.96
C SER A 84 2.41 34.28 3.10
N VAL A 85 1.93 33.08 2.77
CA VAL A 85 1.61 32.03 3.73
C VAL A 85 2.61 30.89 3.54
N PRO A 86 3.85 31.05 4.04
CA PRO A 86 4.89 30.04 3.87
C PRO A 86 4.50 28.77 4.61
N ARG A 87 4.84 27.62 4.02
CA ARG A 87 4.76 26.33 4.70
C ARG A 87 6.14 25.92 5.17
N VAL A 88 6.28 25.75 6.47
CA VAL A 88 7.54 25.36 7.08
C VAL A 88 7.40 23.99 7.71
N ALA A 89 8.28 23.07 7.32
CA ALA A 89 8.28 21.71 7.82
C ALA A 89 9.70 21.27 8.19
N ASN A 90 9.83 20.55 9.29
CA ASN A 90 11.04 19.80 9.58
C ASN A 90 11.03 18.51 8.75
N VAL A 91 11.85 18.48 7.71
CA VAL A 91 11.94 17.32 6.82
C VAL A 91 12.85 16.23 7.36
N ALA A 92 13.76 16.59 8.28
CA ALA A 92 14.86 15.74 8.68
C ALA A 92 15.65 16.33 9.86
N GLY A 93 15.44 15.86 11.10
CA GLY A 93 16.28 16.23 12.26
C GLY A 93 16.51 17.74 12.39
N ASN A 94 17.66 18.20 11.87
CA ASN A 94 18.12 19.60 11.84
C ASN A 94 18.02 20.23 10.44
N THR A 95 17.05 19.81 9.62
CA THR A 95 16.84 20.35 8.28
C THR A 95 15.41 20.84 8.16
N MET A 96 15.27 22.15 7.93
CA MET A 96 14.00 22.83 7.73
C MET A 96 13.78 23.07 6.24
N ARG A 97 12.55 22.83 5.79
CA ARG A 97 12.09 23.17 4.45
C ARG A 97 11.06 24.27 4.55
N ILE A 98 11.22 25.30 3.73
CA ILE A 98 10.35 26.47 3.67
C ILE A 98 9.84 26.60 2.23
N GLN A 99 8.54 26.46 2.03
CA GLN A 99 7.90 26.60 0.72
C GLN A 99 7.06 27.87 0.69
N THR A 100 7.13 28.61 -0.41
CA THR A 100 6.37 29.84 -0.65
C THR A 100 5.96 29.93 -2.12
N ASP A 101 5.07 30.87 -2.42
CA ASP A 101 4.71 31.22 -3.79
C ASP A 101 5.92 31.66 -4.61
N LYS A 102 5.73 31.81 -5.93
CA LYS A 102 6.79 32.26 -6.84
C LYS A 102 7.39 33.58 -6.36
N LEU A 103 8.70 33.56 -6.16
CA LEU A 103 9.50 34.73 -5.82
C LEU A 103 10.23 35.28 -7.06
N THR A 104 10.56 36.57 -7.01
CA THR A 104 11.59 37.16 -7.86
C THR A 104 12.99 36.75 -7.39
N ASP A 105 14.00 36.93 -8.23
CA ASP A 105 15.40 36.61 -7.89
C ASP A 105 15.88 37.45 -6.67
N ASP A 106 15.48 38.71 -6.60
CA ASP A 106 15.81 39.62 -5.50
C ASP A 106 15.15 39.19 -4.18
N GLU A 107 13.87 38.82 -4.20
CA GLU A 107 13.17 38.28 -3.03
C GLU A 107 13.79 36.96 -2.58
N THR A 108 14.15 36.09 -3.53
CA THR A 108 14.81 34.81 -3.25
C THR A 108 16.13 35.02 -2.52
N LEU A 109 16.95 35.98 -2.97
CA LEU A 109 18.22 36.30 -2.35
C LEU A 109 18.04 36.88 -0.94
N ARG A 110 17.06 37.78 -0.76
CA ARG A 110 16.74 38.38 0.54
C ARG A 110 16.23 37.34 1.54
N ILE A 111 15.34 36.45 1.11
CA ILE A 111 14.83 35.35 1.94
C ILE A 111 15.97 34.39 2.30
N LYS A 112 16.83 34.02 1.33
CA LYS A 112 18.01 33.20 1.60
C LYS A 112 18.87 33.80 2.72
N GLN A 113 19.21 35.10 2.61
CA GLN A 113 20.01 35.82 3.62
C GLN A 113 19.30 35.91 4.98
N GLY A 114 17.99 36.15 4.96
CA GLY A 114 17.15 36.15 6.15
C GLY A 114 17.16 34.80 6.86
N LEU A 115 16.98 33.70 6.12
CA LEU A 115 17.03 32.33 6.64
C LEU A 115 18.42 31.99 7.19
N THR A 116 19.50 32.34 6.48
CA THR A 116 20.88 32.15 6.94
C THR A 116 21.10 32.80 8.31
N SER A 117 20.65 34.06 8.46
CA SER A 117 20.81 34.83 9.69
C SER A 117 19.91 34.33 10.81
N ALA A 118 18.65 34.02 10.49
CA ALA A 118 17.62 33.64 11.47
C ALA A 118 17.87 32.25 12.07
N TYR A 119 18.34 31.29 11.26
CA TYR A 119 18.72 29.96 11.73
C TYR A 119 20.19 29.87 12.20
N GLY A 120 21.00 30.91 11.96
CA GLY A 120 22.40 30.97 12.35
C GLY A 120 23.27 29.93 11.63
N VAL A 121 22.99 29.70 10.35
CA VAL A 121 23.69 28.76 9.47
C VAL A 121 24.57 29.52 8.46
N THR A 122 25.30 28.80 7.62
CA THR A 122 26.12 29.37 6.55
C THR A 122 25.36 29.41 5.21
N ASP A 123 25.81 30.23 4.27
CA ASP A 123 25.15 30.38 2.96
C ASP A 123 25.11 29.07 2.15
N ASN A 124 26.07 28.17 2.38
CA ASN A 124 26.15 26.86 1.74
C ASN A 124 25.13 25.85 2.30
N GLU A 125 24.54 26.16 3.46
CA GLU A 125 23.54 25.31 4.12
C GLU A 125 22.11 25.71 3.76
N VAL A 126 21.94 26.80 3.00
CA VAL A 126 20.65 27.24 2.45
C VAL A 126 20.65 27.00 0.94
N THR A 127 19.85 26.04 0.50
CA THR A 127 19.62 25.77 -0.92
C THR A 127 18.25 26.30 -1.33
N SER A 128 18.18 27.00 -2.46
CA SER A 128 16.92 27.46 -3.05
C SER A 128 16.62 26.69 -4.32
N THR A 129 15.40 26.20 -4.45
CA THR A 129 14.87 25.53 -5.64
C THR A 129 13.59 26.23 -6.07
N PHE A 130 13.45 26.53 -7.36
CA PHE A 130 12.23 27.10 -7.92
C PHE A 130 11.58 26.10 -8.87
N VAL A 131 10.27 25.93 -8.72
CA VAL A 131 9.45 25.13 -9.64
C VAL A 131 8.47 26.05 -10.37
N GLY A 132 8.60 26.08 -11.69
CA GLY A 132 7.70 26.84 -12.56
C GLY A 132 6.28 26.27 -12.58
N PRO A 133 5.25 27.11 -12.78
CA PRO A 133 3.85 26.68 -12.82
C PRO A 133 3.54 25.69 -13.95
N THR A 134 4.25 25.79 -15.08
CA THR A 134 4.13 24.83 -16.19
C THR A 134 4.65 23.45 -15.80
N TRP A 135 5.78 23.39 -15.08
CA TRP A 135 6.34 22.13 -14.59
C TRP A 135 5.35 21.43 -13.66
N GLY A 136 4.74 22.15 -12.71
CA GLY A 136 3.80 21.53 -11.78
C GLY A 136 2.55 20.98 -12.44
N ALA A 137 1.99 21.73 -13.40
CA ALA A 137 0.85 21.27 -14.19
C ALA A 137 1.20 20.04 -15.04
N ASP A 138 2.36 20.04 -15.69
CA ASP A 138 2.82 18.94 -16.53
C ASP A 138 3.11 17.67 -15.70
N VAL A 139 3.79 17.80 -14.56
CA VAL A 139 4.09 16.68 -13.66
C VAL A 139 2.82 16.08 -13.07
N THR A 140 1.88 16.92 -12.61
CA THR A 140 0.57 16.45 -12.13
C THR A 140 -0.16 15.65 -13.21
N LYS A 141 -0.19 16.17 -14.44
CA LYS A 141 -0.83 15.52 -15.57
C LYS A 141 -0.16 14.19 -15.92
N GLN A 142 1.17 14.16 -15.99
CA GLN A 142 1.93 12.93 -16.28
C GLN A 142 1.75 11.87 -15.19
N ALA A 143 1.70 12.27 -13.92
CA ALA A 143 1.44 11.36 -12.81
C ALA A 143 0.04 10.73 -12.90
N LEU A 144 -1.00 11.53 -13.17
CA LEU A 144 -2.36 11.03 -13.33
C LEU A 144 -2.48 10.10 -14.54
N ILE A 145 -1.90 10.49 -15.68
CA ILE A 145 -1.86 9.66 -16.89
C ILE A 145 -1.13 8.34 -16.59
N GLY A 146 0.04 8.40 -15.94
CA GLY A 146 0.83 7.22 -15.58
C GLY A 146 0.04 6.25 -14.70
N LEU A 147 -0.69 6.77 -13.70
CA LEU A 147 -1.56 5.95 -12.85
C LEU A 147 -2.69 5.28 -13.65
N VAL A 148 -3.40 6.03 -14.48
CA VAL A 148 -4.51 5.50 -15.28
C VAL A 148 -4.01 4.45 -16.27
N VAL A 149 -2.92 4.75 -16.98
CA VAL A 149 -2.28 3.83 -17.93
C VAL A 149 -1.82 2.57 -17.20
N PHE A 150 -1.20 2.70 -16.03
CA PHE A 150 -0.78 1.55 -15.22
C PHE A 150 -1.98 0.67 -14.84
N VAL A 151 -3.06 1.26 -14.31
CA VAL A 151 -4.27 0.50 -13.92
C VAL A 151 -4.88 -0.21 -15.12
N LEU A 152 -4.96 0.45 -16.28
CA LEU A 152 -5.48 -0.15 -17.52
C LEU A 152 -4.59 -1.29 -18.02
N LEU A 153 -3.27 -1.12 -18.01
CA LEU A 153 -2.33 -2.17 -18.41
C LEU A 153 -2.33 -3.34 -17.43
N ALA A 154 -2.40 -3.09 -16.13
CA ALA A 154 -2.53 -4.11 -15.10
C ALA A 154 -3.86 -4.87 -15.27
N ALA A 155 -4.97 -4.17 -15.49
CA ALA A 155 -6.27 -4.78 -15.76
C ALA A 155 -6.26 -5.64 -17.03
N LEU A 156 -5.67 -5.13 -18.13
CA LEU A 156 -5.53 -5.88 -19.38
C LEU A 156 -4.66 -7.12 -19.19
N LEU A 157 -3.49 -6.97 -18.55
CA LEU A 157 -2.60 -8.08 -18.25
C LEU A 157 -3.33 -9.13 -17.41
N MET A 158 -4.06 -8.72 -16.37
CA MET A 158 -4.82 -9.65 -15.53
C MET A 158 -6.02 -10.26 -16.26
N ALA A 159 -6.63 -9.58 -17.22
CA ALA A 159 -7.70 -10.14 -18.05
C ALA A 159 -7.16 -11.18 -19.06
N LEU A 160 -5.98 -10.92 -19.64
CA LEU A 160 -5.32 -11.85 -20.56
C LEU A 160 -4.72 -13.06 -19.84
N TYR A 161 -4.12 -12.81 -18.68
CA TYR A 161 -3.48 -13.83 -17.85
C TYR A 161 -4.51 -14.71 -17.13
N PHE A 162 -5.47 -14.09 -16.44
CA PHE A 162 -6.56 -14.79 -15.78
C PHE A 162 -7.76 -14.94 -16.73
N ARG A 163 -7.98 -16.16 -17.20
CA ARG A 163 -9.07 -16.52 -18.14
C ARG A 163 -10.51 -16.29 -17.60
N THR A 164 -10.67 -15.76 -16.39
CA THR A 164 -11.98 -15.53 -15.76
C THR A 164 -12.06 -14.08 -15.28
N TRP A 165 -13.04 -13.32 -15.76
CA TRP A 165 -13.22 -11.91 -15.38
C TRP A 165 -13.37 -11.71 -13.85
N LYS A 166 -14.00 -12.66 -13.15
CA LYS A 166 -14.15 -12.64 -11.68
C LYS A 166 -12.81 -12.69 -10.96
N MET A 167 -11.82 -13.38 -11.53
CA MET A 167 -10.48 -13.49 -11.00
C MET A 167 -9.74 -12.16 -11.16
N SER A 168 -9.77 -11.57 -12.36
CA SER A 168 -9.18 -10.25 -12.62
C SER A 168 -9.82 -9.16 -11.77
N LEU A 169 -11.16 -9.14 -11.63
CA LEU A 169 -11.86 -8.19 -10.76
C LEU A 169 -11.45 -8.35 -9.28
N SER A 170 -11.26 -9.59 -8.84
CA SER A 170 -10.84 -9.89 -7.47
C SER A 170 -9.46 -9.35 -7.14
N ALA A 171 -8.52 -9.57 -8.05
CA ALA A 171 -7.17 -9.05 -7.97
C ALA A 171 -7.14 -7.51 -8.03
N LEU A 172 -7.90 -6.89 -8.95
CA LEU A 172 -7.97 -5.43 -9.09
C LEU A 172 -8.54 -4.75 -7.84
N ALA A 173 -9.54 -5.34 -7.18
CA ALA A 173 -10.07 -4.75 -5.94
C ALA A 173 -9.04 -4.81 -4.80
N GLY A 174 -8.25 -5.88 -4.70
CA GLY A 174 -7.12 -5.94 -3.77
C GLY A 174 -6.13 -4.79 -4.02
N MET A 175 -5.74 -4.59 -5.28
CA MET A 175 -4.85 -3.48 -5.66
C MET A 175 -5.46 -2.11 -5.36
N ALA A 176 -6.77 -1.94 -5.59
CA ALA A 176 -7.47 -0.70 -5.27
C ALA A 176 -7.46 -0.41 -3.77
N VAL A 177 -7.73 -1.41 -2.93
CA VAL A 177 -7.62 -1.27 -1.46
C VAL A 177 -6.20 -0.85 -1.06
N THR A 178 -5.18 -1.48 -1.64
CA THR A 178 -3.77 -1.09 -1.42
C THR A 178 -3.53 0.36 -1.77
N MET A 179 -3.98 0.81 -2.94
CA MET A 179 -3.81 2.18 -3.40
C MET A 179 -4.49 3.18 -2.46
N PHE A 180 -5.77 2.96 -2.14
CA PHE A 180 -6.54 3.87 -1.28
C PHE A 180 -5.98 3.92 0.14
N ILE A 181 -5.65 2.78 0.75
CA ILE A 181 -5.10 2.78 2.11
C ILE A 181 -3.72 3.44 2.13
N THR A 182 -2.85 3.15 1.16
CA THR A 182 -1.52 3.79 1.09
C THR A 182 -1.66 5.30 0.91
N ALA A 183 -2.54 5.77 0.02
CA ALA A 183 -2.83 7.20 -0.12
C ALA A 183 -3.43 7.80 1.17
N GLY A 184 -4.36 7.10 1.83
CA GLY A 184 -4.93 7.54 3.10
C GLY A 184 -3.90 7.73 4.20
N VAL A 185 -2.85 6.91 4.23
CA VAL A 185 -1.73 7.09 5.16
C VAL A 185 -0.94 8.37 4.86
N TYR A 186 -0.81 8.79 3.59
CA TYR A 186 -0.25 10.11 3.24
C TYR A 186 -1.15 11.28 3.63
N ALA A 187 -2.48 11.10 3.60
CA ALA A 187 -3.39 12.13 4.08
C ALA A 187 -3.37 12.27 5.61
N LEU A 188 -3.21 11.14 6.30
CA LEU A 188 -3.11 11.09 7.75
C LEU A 188 -1.77 11.64 8.23
N SER A 189 -0.68 11.27 7.55
CA SER A 189 0.65 11.77 7.85
C SER A 189 0.83 13.20 7.35
N ASP A 190 1.81 13.91 7.90
CA ASP A 190 2.19 15.25 7.41
C ASP A 190 3.25 15.16 6.29
N PHE A 191 3.45 13.97 5.71
CA PHE A 191 4.38 13.76 4.61
C PHE A 191 3.83 14.39 3.33
N GLU A 192 4.74 14.84 2.48
CA GLU A 192 4.36 15.40 1.20
C GLU A 192 4.17 14.31 0.15
N VAL A 193 3.13 14.48 -0.65
CA VAL A 193 3.01 13.77 -1.91
C VAL A 193 3.90 14.50 -2.90
N THR A 194 5.03 13.90 -3.22
CA THR A 194 6.03 14.36 -4.21
C THR A 194 6.03 13.43 -5.42
N PRO A 195 6.65 13.80 -6.55
CA PRO A 195 6.79 12.89 -7.69
C PRO A 195 7.49 11.58 -7.34
N SER A 196 8.44 11.60 -6.39
CA SER A 196 9.06 10.39 -5.87
C SER A 196 8.07 9.51 -5.09
N ALA A 197 7.14 10.08 -4.31
CA ALA A 197 6.06 9.30 -3.69
C ALA A 197 5.18 8.59 -4.73
N ILE A 198 4.91 9.23 -5.88
CA ILE A 198 4.15 8.62 -6.99
C ILE A 198 4.89 7.46 -7.62
N ILE A 199 6.21 7.59 -7.82
CA ILE A 199 7.05 6.46 -8.22
C ILE A 199 6.93 5.33 -7.19
N GLY A 200 6.91 5.66 -5.89
CA GLY A 200 6.66 4.71 -4.81
C GLY A 200 5.33 3.97 -4.97
N PHE A 201 4.22 4.69 -5.21
CA PHE A 201 2.91 4.08 -5.43
C PHE A 201 2.90 3.11 -6.63
N LEU A 202 3.41 3.54 -7.80
CA LEU A 202 3.46 2.70 -9.00
C LEU A 202 4.33 1.45 -8.80
N THR A 203 5.46 1.61 -8.10
CA THR A 203 6.34 0.50 -7.74
C THR A 203 5.63 -0.51 -6.84
N VAL A 204 4.89 -0.03 -5.84
CA VAL A 204 4.18 -0.89 -4.90
C VAL A 204 3.01 -1.63 -5.55
N LEU A 205 2.33 -1.01 -6.51
CA LEU A 205 1.30 -1.69 -7.29
C LEU A 205 1.89 -2.80 -8.16
N SER A 206 3.07 -2.59 -8.74
CA SER A 206 3.80 -3.62 -9.49
C SER A 206 4.20 -4.79 -8.59
N TYR A 207 4.69 -4.48 -7.38
CA TYR A 207 4.99 -5.48 -6.36
C TYR A 207 3.75 -6.28 -5.93
N SER A 208 2.64 -5.59 -5.65
CA SER A 208 1.36 -6.21 -5.26
C SER A 208 0.80 -7.10 -6.37
N LEU A 209 0.97 -6.71 -7.64
CA LEU A 209 0.57 -7.53 -8.79
C LEU A 209 1.32 -8.88 -8.80
N TYR A 210 2.64 -8.88 -8.55
CA TYR A 210 3.43 -10.12 -8.53
C TYR A 210 2.94 -11.10 -7.44
N ASP A 211 2.74 -10.62 -6.22
CA ASP A 211 2.22 -11.45 -5.12
C ASP A 211 0.80 -11.96 -5.44
N THR A 212 -0.06 -11.10 -5.99
CA THR A 212 -1.41 -11.47 -6.40
C THR A 212 -1.42 -12.58 -7.45
N VAL A 213 -0.53 -12.52 -8.45
CA VAL A 213 -0.40 -13.56 -9.48
C VAL A 213 -0.04 -14.90 -8.87
N VAL A 214 0.94 -14.95 -7.96
CA VAL A 214 1.37 -16.20 -7.32
C VAL A 214 0.25 -16.83 -6.48
N VAL A 215 -0.47 -16.03 -5.68
CA VAL A 215 -1.59 -16.53 -4.87
C VAL A 215 -2.72 -17.04 -5.77
N PHE A 216 -3.04 -16.30 -6.83
CA PHE A 216 -4.13 -16.63 -7.75
C PHE A 216 -3.83 -17.82 -8.65
N ASP A 217 -2.56 -18.02 -9.01
CA ASP A 217 -2.10 -19.24 -9.67
C ASP A 217 -2.28 -20.45 -8.75
N LYS A 218 -1.93 -20.33 -7.46
CA LYS A 218 -2.17 -21.43 -6.51
C LYS A 218 -3.66 -21.70 -6.33
N ILE A 219 -4.49 -20.65 -6.30
CA ILE A 219 -5.95 -20.81 -6.28
C ILE A 219 -6.42 -21.57 -7.51
N ARG A 220 -5.94 -21.19 -8.70
CA ARG A 220 -6.29 -21.87 -9.96
C ARG A 220 -5.84 -23.33 -9.95
N GLU A 221 -4.64 -23.61 -9.45
CA GLU A 221 -4.10 -24.97 -9.32
C GLU A 221 -4.99 -25.82 -8.40
N ASN A 222 -5.34 -25.33 -7.22
CA ASN A 222 -6.15 -26.07 -6.24
C ASN A 222 -7.61 -26.23 -6.66
N THR A 223 -8.13 -25.28 -7.44
CA THR A 223 -9.53 -25.32 -7.93
C THR A 223 -9.66 -26.02 -9.29
N ASN A 224 -8.55 -26.47 -9.88
CA ASN A 224 -8.58 -27.21 -11.13
C ASN A 224 -9.26 -28.58 -10.93
N GLY A 225 -10.26 -28.89 -11.74
CA GLY A 225 -11.02 -30.15 -11.61
C GLY A 225 -11.92 -30.23 -10.37
N ILE A 226 -12.22 -29.10 -9.73
CA ILE A 226 -13.05 -29.05 -8.51
C ILE A 226 -14.43 -29.72 -8.70
N ASP A 227 -14.96 -29.70 -9.92
CA ASP A 227 -16.27 -30.28 -10.26
C ASP A 227 -16.34 -31.79 -9.95
N ALA A 228 -15.24 -32.51 -10.11
CA ALA A 228 -15.14 -33.94 -9.80
C ALA A 228 -14.71 -34.22 -8.35
N SER A 229 -14.16 -33.22 -7.65
CA SER A 229 -13.70 -33.38 -6.27
C SER A 229 -14.86 -33.34 -5.28
N THR A 230 -14.83 -34.24 -4.30
CA THR A 230 -15.78 -34.31 -3.18
C THR A 230 -15.09 -34.17 -1.83
N ARG A 231 -13.80 -33.82 -1.80
CA ARG A 231 -13.02 -33.72 -0.56
C ARG A 231 -13.20 -32.36 0.13
N ARG A 232 -13.15 -31.29 -0.66
CA ARG A 232 -13.23 -29.90 -0.20
C ARG A 232 -14.13 -29.08 -1.12
N THR A 233 -14.77 -28.07 -0.54
CA THR A 233 -15.56 -27.10 -1.30
C THR A 233 -14.63 -26.13 -2.02
N PHE A 234 -15.16 -25.41 -3.02
CA PHE A 234 -14.41 -24.36 -3.71
C PHE A 234 -13.80 -23.32 -2.75
N GLY A 235 -14.56 -22.89 -1.74
CA GLY A 235 -14.07 -21.94 -0.73
C GLY A 235 -12.92 -22.48 0.10
N GLU A 236 -12.96 -23.76 0.45
CA GLU A 236 -11.89 -24.42 1.20
C GLU A 236 -10.62 -24.58 0.35
N GLU A 237 -10.74 -24.83 -0.95
CA GLU A 237 -9.57 -24.89 -1.86
C GLU A 237 -8.93 -23.52 -2.09
N VAL A 238 -9.75 -22.46 -2.20
CA VAL A 238 -9.24 -21.08 -2.21
C VAL A 238 -8.51 -20.78 -0.90
N ASN A 239 -9.10 -21.14 0.24
CA ASN A 239 -8.49 -20.91 1.54
C ASN A 239 -7.17 -21.68 1.70
N LEU A 240 -7.14 -22.93 1.24
CA LEU A 240 -5.92 -23.74 1.22
C LEU A 240 -4.83 -23.10 0.37
N ALA A 241 -5.17 -22.59 -0.82
CA ALA A 241 -4.21 -21.94 -1.69
C ALA A 241 -3.55 -20.74 -1.01
N VAL A 242 -4.34 -19.90 -0.33
CA VAL A 242 -3.83 -18.77 0.47
C VAL A 242 -2.87 -19.25 1.56
N ASN A 243 -3.21 -20.31 2.28
CA ASN A 243 -2.33 -20.87 3.32
C ASN A 243 -1.03 -21.43 2.73
N GLN A 244 -1.09 -22.11 1.58
CA GLN A 244 0.07 -22.66 0.87
C GLN A 244 1.06 -21.59 0.41
N THR A 245 0.56 -20.41 0.04
CA THR A 245 1.40 -19.29 -0.42
C THR A 245 1.80 -18.34 0.70
N LEU A 246 1.14 -18.40 1.87
CA LEU A 246 1.32 -17.45 2.98
C LEU A 246 2.79 -17.26 3.38
N VAL A 247 3.53 -18.35 3.58
CA VAL A 247 4.95 -18.27 3.98
C VAL A 247 5.80 -17.62 2.89
N ARG A 248 5.52 -17.91 1.61
CA ARG A 248 6.20 -17.26 0.49
C ARG A 248 5.90 -15.77 0.46
N SER A 249 4.62 -15.39 0.52
CA SER A 249 4.20 -13.98 0.51
C SER A 249 4.81 -13.19 1.67
N ILE A 250 4.82 -13.76 2.88
CA ILE A 250 5.48 -13.14 4.05
C ILE A 250 6.98 -13.00 3.81
N ASN A 251 7.67 -14.03 3.32
CA ASN A 251 9.11 -13.97 3.08
C ASN A 251 9.46 -12.91 2.03
N THR A 252 8.73 -12.87 0.91
CA THR A 252 8.93 -11.86 -0.14
C THR A 252 8.68 -10.45 0.38
N MET A 253 7.62 -10.26 1.18
CA MET A 253 7.32 -9.00 1.86
C MET A 253 8.43 -8.60 2.82
N MET A 254 8.97 -9.52 3.62
CA MET A 254 10.04 -9.25 4.57
C MET A 254 11.34 -8.83 3.86
N VAL A 255 11.72 -9.52 2.78
CA VAL A 255 12.91 -9.18 2.00
C VAL A 255 12.81 -7.78 1.39
N ALA A 256 11.62 -7.37 0.95
CA ALA A 256 11.39 -6.04 0.39
C ALA A 256 11.28 -4.95 1.47
N ILE A 257 10.58 -5.23 2.57
CA ILE A 257 10.27 -4.21 3.58
C ILE A 257 11.46 -3.88 4.49
N LEU A 258 12.38 -4.81 4.74
CA LEU A 258 13.50 -4.56 5.65
C LEU A 258 14.45 -3.46 5.13
N PRO A 259 14.94 -3.48 3.87
CA PRO A 259 15.74 -2.39 3.32
C PRO A 259 14.95 -1.08 3.21
N VAL A 260 13.69 -1.15 2.78
CA VAL A 260 12.82 0.04 2.66
C VAL A 260 12.58 0.67 4.03
N GLY A 261 12.32 -0.14 5.05
CA GLY A 261 12.17 0.28 6.43
C GLY A 261 13.46 0.86 7.00
N ALA A 262 14.62 0.29 6.67
CA ALA A 262 15.90 0.89 7.03
C ALA A 262 16.06 2.29 6.41
N ILE A 263 15.71 2.47 5.13
CA ILE A 263 15.72 3.81 4.50
C ILE A 263 14.73 4.76 5.20
N LEU A 264 13.51 4.28 5.49
CA LEU A 264 12.46 5.10 6.10
C LEU A 264 12.77 5.51 7.54
N PHE A 265 13.33 4.62 8.37
CA PHE A 265 13.54 4.90 9.79
C PHE A 265 14.98 5.33 10.12
N ILE A 266 15.98 4.69 9.52
CA ILE A 266 17.41 4.99 9.75
C ILE A 266 17.84 6.10 8.78
N GLY A 267 17.57 5.95 7.48
CA GLY A 267 17.96 6.92 6.47
C GLY A 267 17.28 8.28 6.66
N ALA A 268 15.96 8.29 6.87
CA ALA A 268 15.24 9.53 7.08
C ALA A 268 15.44 10.12 8.50
N GLY A 269 15.56 9.26 9.51
CA GLY A 269 15.69 9.69 10.91
C GLY A 269 17.09 10.21 11.27
N LEU A 270 18.15 9.64 10.69
CA LEU A 270 19.54 9.96 11.04
C LEU A 270 20.31 10.72 9.96
N LEU A 271 20.01 10.52 8.67
CA LEU A 271 20.77 11.12 7.56
C LEU A 271 20.04 12.26 6.86
N GLY A 272 18.78 12.48 7.21
CA GLY A 272 18.02 13.63 6.79
C GLY A 272 17.67 13.73 5.31
N ALA A 273 17.61 12.60 4.61
CA ALA A 273 17.26 12.54 3.20
C ALA A 273 15.73 12.63 2.99
N GLY A 274 15.19 13.86 2.90
CA GLY A 274 13.75 14.12 2.75
C GLY A 274 13.11 13.46 1.52
N THR A 275 13.77 13.46 0.36
CA THR A 275 13.21 12.86 -0.87
C THR A 275 13.14 11.32 -0.81
N LEU A 276 14.11 10.68 -0.16
CA LEU A 276 14.13 9.23 0.06
C LEU A 276 13.09 8.80 1.10
N ARG A 277 12.81 9.67 2.07
CA ARG A 277 11.77 9.49 3.08
C ARG A 277 10.39 9.42 2.42
N ASP A 278 10.10 10.31 1.49
CA ASP A 278 8.81 10.33 0.78
C ASP A 278 8.63 9.10 -0.11
N LEU A 279 9.67 8.64 -0.83
CA LEU A 279 9.59 7.39 -1.61
C LEU A 279 9.39 6.17 -0.69
N SER A 280 10.16 6.09 0.38
CA SER A 280 10.21 4.91 1.24
C SER A 280 8.93 4.70 2.06
N LEU A 281 8.20 5.77 2.42
CA LEU A 281 6.91 5.63 3.09
C LEU A 281 5.88 4.94 2.19
N ALA A 282 5.75 5.35 0.92
CA ALA A 282 4.84 4.74 -0.05
C ALA A 282 5.15 3.25 -0.25
N LEU A 283 6.43 2.91 -0.40
CA LEU A 283 6.88 1.53 -0.54
C LEU A 283 6.60 0.73 0.73
N PHE A 284 6.95 1.26 1.91
CA PHE A 284 6.80 0.56 3.18
C PHE A 284 5.34 0.20 3.47
N VAL A 285 4.46 1.20 3.40
CA VAL A 285 3.02 1.02 3.66
C VAL A 285 2.41 0.15 2.57
N GLY A 286 2.71 0.43 1.30
CA GLY A 286 2.10 -0.30 0.20
C GLY A 286 2.55 -1.75 0.09
N ILE A 287 3.76 -2.11 0.54
CA ILE A 287 4.21 -3.51 0.63
C ILE A 287 3.37 -4.26 1.68
N LEU A 288 3.20 -3.68 2.88
CA LEU A 288 2.40 -4.28 3.95
C LEU A 288 0.95 -4.45 3.55
N ILE A 289 0.34 -3.35 3.10
CA ILE A 289 -1.07 -3.34 2.71
C ILE A 289 -1.26 -4.17 1.44
N GLY A 290 -0.32 -4.15 0.50
CA GLY A 290 -0.36 -4.95 -0.72
C GLY A 290 -0.46 -6.44 -0.44
N THR A 291 0.44 -6.96 0.39
CA THR A 291 0.41 -8.37 0.79
C THR A 291 -0.84 -8.69 1.59
N ALA A 292 -1.27 -7.81 2.50
CA ALA A 292 -2.50 -8.00 3.26
C ALA A 292 -3.75 -7.99 2.35
N ALA A 293 -3.85 -7.07 1.41
CA ALA A 293 -5.00 -6.94 0.51
C ALA A 293 -5.14 -8.17 -0.40
N THR A 294 -4.04 -8.76 -0.87
CA THR A 294 -4.06 -10.02 -1.63
C THR A 294 -4.69 -11.15 -0.80
N ILE A 295 -4.25 -11.31 0.45
CA ILE A 295 -4.61 -12.44 1.33
C ILE A 295 -6.02 -12.26 1.90
N PHE A 296 -6.34 -11.08 2.41
CA PHE A 296 -7.56 -10.82 3.19
C PHE A 296 -8.71 -10.25 2.35
N VAL A 297 -8.43 -9.65 1.19
CA VAL A 297 -9.46 -9.04 0.34
C VAL A 297 -9.60 -9.78 -0.99
N ALA A 298 -8.54 -9.85 -1.79
CA ALA A 298 -8.60 -10.35 -3.16
C ALA A 298 -9.02 -11.83 -3.22
N ALA A 299 -8.34 -12.71 -2.48
CA ALA A 299 -8.66 -14.13 -2.48
C ALA A 299 -10.06 -14.45 -1.89
N PRO A 300 -10.47 -13.89 -0.74
CA PRO A 300 -11.84 -14.04 -0.24
C PRO A 300 -12.91 -13.45 -1.17
N MET A 301 -12.61 -12.35 -1.88
CA MET A 301 -13.55 -11.78 -2.87
C MET A 301 -13.73 -12.71 -4.07
N TYR A 302 -12.65 -13.33 -4.53
CA TYR A 302 -12.75 -14.35 -5.58
C TYR A 302 -13.61 -15.53 -5.17
N ALA A 303 -13.41 -16.04 -3.95
CA ALA A 303 -14.24 -17.09 -3.39
C ALA A 303 -15.72 -16.67 -3.33
N TRP A 304 -16.01 -15.48 -2.84
CA TRP A 304 -17.38 -14.96 -2.71
C TRP A 304 -18.08 -14.80 -4.07
N LEU A 305 -17.40 -14.28 -5.09
CA LEU A 305 -17.98 -14.07 -6.43
C LEU A 305 -18.28 -15.38 -7.18
N ARG A 306 -17.63 -16.49 -6.83
CA ARG A 306 -17.81 -17.79 -7.48
C ARG A 306 -18.64 -18.78 -6.67
N GLN A 307 -18.63 -18.72 -5.34
CA GLN A 307 -19.37 -19.66 -4.48
C GLN A 307 -20.87 -19.78 -4.80
N GLY A 308 -21.48 -18.73 -5.36
CA GLY A 308 -22.88 -18.75 -5.80
C GLY A 308 -23.15 -19.42 -7.16
N GLU A 309 -22.13 -19.88 -7.89
CA GLU A 309 -22.31 -20.55 -9.19
C GLU A 309 -23.03 -21.89 -9.01
N PRO A 310 -24.06 -22.21 -9.83
CA PRO A 310 -24.88 -23.42 -9.65
C PRO A 310 -24.09 -24.72 -9.56
N ASP A 311 -23.02 -24.85 -10.36
CA ASP A 311 -22.19 -26.06 -10.38
C ASP A 311 -21.32 -26.19 -9.12
N LEU A 312 -20.84 -25.07 -8.58
CA LEU A 312 -20.09 -25.05 -7.32
C LEU A 312 -21.01 -25.29 -6.12
N VAL A 313 -22.27 -24.84 -6.16
CA VAL A 313 -23.27 -25.18 -5.13
C VAL A 313 -23.60 -26.67 -5.14
N LYS A 314 -23.78 -27.27 -6.33
CA LYS A 314 -23.97 -28.73 -6.46
C LYS A 314 -22.74 -29.49 -5.94
N GLN A 315 -21.54 -29.03 -6.28
CA GLN A 315 -20.29 -29.61 -5.82
C GLN A 315 -20.18 -29.55 -4.28
N ALA A 316 -20.48 -28.41 -3.67
CA ALA A 316 -20.46 -28.25 -2.22
C ALA A 316 -21.42 -29.21 -1.52
N ARG A 317 -22.64 -29.39 -2.05
CA ARG A 317 -23.59 -30.38 -1.52
C ARG A 317 -23.04 -31.81 -1.61
N ARG A 318 -22.34 -32.19 -2.68
CA ARG A 318 -21.70 -33.52 -2.79
C ARG A 318 -20.60 -33.71 -1.74
N VAL A 319 -19.83 -32.66 -1.46
CA VAL A 319 -18.80 -32.68 -0.39
C VAL A 319 -19.47 -32.89 0.97
N GLU A 320 -20.55 -32.16 1.27
CA GLU A 320 -21.32 -32.29 2.52
C GLU A 320 -21.92 -33.70 2.68
N GLN A 321 -22.55 -34.23 1.63
CA GLN A 321 -23.10 -35.59 1.63
C GLN A 321 -22.03 -36.66 1.89
N ARG A 322 -20.86 -36.53 1.25
CA ARG A 322 -19.73 -37.44 1.50
C ARG A 322 -19.24 -37.35 2.94
N ARG A 323 -19.17 -36.15 3.53
CA ARG A 323 -18.77 -35.94 4.93
C ARG A 323 -19.77 -36.55 5.90
N ALA A 324 -21.06 -36.35 5.67
CA ALA A 324 -22.13 -36.95 6.46
C ALA A 324 -22.06 -38.49 6.44
N GLY A 325 -21.95 -39.10 5.25
CA GLY A 325 -21.84 -40.55 5.12
C GLY A 325 -20.55 -41.13 5.70
N ALA A 326 -19.46 -40.37 5.75
CA ALA A 326 -18.23 -40.79 6.43
C ALA A 326 -18.36 -40.71 7.97
N ALA A 327 -19.06 -39.69 8.48
CA ALA A 327 -19.32 -39.54 9.91
C ALA A 327 -20.24 -40.65 10.44
N GLU A 328 -21.30 -41.01 9.69
CA GLU A 328 -22.19 -42.13 10.04
C GLU A 328 -21.45 -43.47 10.13
N ARG A 329 -20.49 -43.73 9.23
CA ARG A 329 -19.67 -44.95 9.25
C ARG A 329 -18.64 -44.99 10.39
N ALA A 330 -18.32 -43.85 10.99
CA ALA A 330 -17.36 -43.74 12.08
C ALA A 330 -18.01 -43.87 13.48
N VAL A 331 -19.35 -43.88 13.57
CA VAL A 331 -20.06 -44.15 14.83
C VAL A 331 -20.03 -45.67 15.09
N PRO A 332 -19.36 -46.15 16.16
CA PRO A 332 -19.34 -47.58 16.46
C PRO A 332 -20.76 -48.05 16.82
N ALA A 333 -21.18 -49.17 16.22
CA ALA A 333 -22.43 -49.82 16.61
C ALA A 333 -22.40 -50.11 18.12
N SER A 334 -23.38 -49.56 18.85
CA SER A 334 -23.55 -49.83 20.27
C SER A 334 -23.61 -51.35 20.49
N PRO A 335 -22.83 -51.92 21.43
CA PRO A 335 -22.89 -53.36 21.66
C PRO A 335 -24.30 -53.69 22.15
N ALA A 336 -25.00 -54.53 21.38
CA ALA A 336 -26.30 -55.05 21.75
C ALA A 336 -26.21 -55.63 23.17
N LYS A 337 -27.00 -55.09 24.10
CA LYS A 337 -27.14 -55.64 25.45
C LYS A 337 -27.62 -57.09 25.31
N ALA A 338 -26.78 -58.01 25.77
CA ALA A 338 -27.14 -59.41 25.98
C ALA A 338 -28.17 -59.54 27.11
#